data_AF-A0A844IFB9-F1
#
_entry.id   AF-A0A844IFB9-F1
#
_cell.length_a   1.000
_cell.length_b   1.000
_cell.length_c   1.000
_cell.angle_alpha   90.00
_cell.angle_beta   90.00
_cell.angle_gamma   90.00
#
_symmetry.space_group_name_H-M   'P 1'
#
loop_
_entity.id
_entity.type
_entity.pdbx_description
1 polymer ?
#
loop_
_entity_poly.entity_id
_entity_poly.type
_entity_poly.pdbx_seq_one_letter_code
_entity_poly.pdbx_strand_id
1 'polypeptide(L)'
;MDNIINYNNDKGLLAYIQFLASRSLRTQDAGTDPIFDFEDALDQTEIAHLTVDELKKDPEINSLFTERWLPKPINLDELSKLPEGTLGHIYAKEMKARGFDPHFYKKVPVVDDISYMKMLWRTTHDIYHVVTGFETNVVGELGLQAFVLAQTPTPISIMLVSFGMVSISLYQPSKFKPLMTEISRGYYL
;
A
#
# COMPACT_ATOMS: atom_id res chain seq x y z
N MET A 1 31.01 -3.89 16.77
CA MET A 1 29.87 -4.54 17.44
C MET A 1 28.80 -4.64 16.39
N ASP A 2 28.64 -5.80 15.77
CA ASP A 2 27.55 -6.02 14.83
C ASP A 2 26.25 -6.01 15.63
N ASN A 3 25.39 -5.04 15.37
CA ASN A 3 24.03 -5.07 15.89
C ASN A 3 23.34 -6.29 15.27
N ILE A 4 23.22 -7.37 16.04
CA ILE A 4 22.39 -8.51 15.64
C ILE A 4 20.95 -8.00 15.65
N ILE A 5 20.43 -7.67 14.48
CA ILE A 5 19.00 -7.37 14.32
C ILE A 5 18.28 -8.71 14.44
N ASN A 6 17.59 -8.92 15.56
CA ASN A 6 16.72 -10.07 15.75
C ASN A 6 15.35 -9.77 15.12
N TYR A 7 15.16 -10.21 13.88
CA TYR A 7 13.85 -10.16 13.21
C TYR A 7 12.86 -11.14 13.85
N ASN A 8 11.57 -10.78 13.87
CA ASN A 8 10.51 -11.68 14.35
C ASN A 8 9.54 -12.02 13.21
N ASN A 9 9.98 -12.91 12.32
CA ASN A 9 9.19 -13.35 11.17
C ASN A 9 7.93 -14.13 11.58
N ASP A 10 7.97 -14.86 12.69
CA ASP A 10 6.81 -15.61 13.21
C ASP A 10 5.65 -14.68 13.57
N LYS A 11 5.93 -13.51 14.16
CA LYS A 11 4.91 -12.49 14.41
C LYS A 11 4.33 -11.92 13.11
N GLY A 12 5.13 -11.79 12.06
CA GLY A 12 4.64 -11.41 10.73
C GLY A 12 3.64 -12.42 10.17
N LEU A 13 3.97 -13.72 10.26
CA LEU A 13 3.06 -14.79 9.85
C LEU A 13 1.78 -14.83 10.70
N LEU A 14 1.89 -14.67 12.03
CA LEU A 14 0.73 -14.59 12.92
C LEU A 14 -0.18 -13.41 12.57
N ALA A 15 0.40 -12.25 12.23
CA ALA A 15 -0.36 -11.09 11.79
C ALA A 15 -1.10 -11.36 10.47
N TYR A 16 -0.48 -12.06 9.52
CA TYR A 16 -1.14 -12.47 8.28
C TYR A 16 -2.30 -13.45 8.53
N ILE A 17 -2.11 -14.42 9.43
CA ILE A 17 -3.18 -15.35 9.84
C ILE A 17 -4.35 -14.57 10.48
N GLN A 18 -4.05 -13.62 11.37
CA GLN A 18 -5.06 -12.77 11.99
C GLN A 18 -5.80 -11.91 10.95
N PHE A 19 -5.07 -11.37 9.97
CA PHE A 19 -5.65 -10.61 8.86
C PHE A 19 -6.62 -11.47 8.02
N LEU A 20 -6.20 -12.68 7.63
CA LEU A 20 -7.05 -13.64 6.92
C LEU A 20 -8.31 -13.99 7.72
N ALA A 21 -8.15 -14.32 9.01
CA ALA A 21 -9.25 -14.70 9.88
C ALA A 21 -10.25 -13.54 10.08
N SER A 22 -9.78 -12.33 10.37
CA SER A 22 -10.65 -11.17 10.57
C SER A 22 -11.49 -10.83 9.33
N ARG A 23 -10.90 -10.92 8.13
CA ARG A 23 -11.60 -10.67 6.88
C ARG A 23 -12.59 -11.78 6.51
N SER A 24 -12.31 -13.03 6.91
CA SER A 24 -13.24 -14.16 6.69
C SER A 24 -14.53 -14.06 7.52
N LEU A 25 -14.45 -13.54 8.74
CA LEU A 25 -15.56 -13.47 9.67
C LEU A 25 -16.57 -12.35 9.35
N ARG A 26 -16.29 -11.49 8.37
CA ARG A 26 -17.12 -10.34 7.95
C ARG A 26 -17.65 -9.52 9.13
N THR A 27 -16.88 -9.38 10.21
CA THR A 27 -17.30 -8.56 11.34
C THR A 27 -17.52 -7.14 10.85
N GLN A 28 -18.77 -6.66 10.97
CA GLN A 28 -19.31 -5.46 10.33
C GLN A 28 -18.56 -4.15 10.65
N ASP A 29 -17.61 -4.16 11.61
CA ASP A 29 -16.91 -2.97 12.11
C ASP A 29 -15.45 -2.82 11.65
N ALA A 30 -14.92 -3.74 10.85
CA ALA A 30 -13.50 -3.72 10.50
C ALA A 30 -13.25 -2.79 9.30
N GLY A 31 -13.15 -1.47 9.54
CA GLY A 31 -12.78 -0.45 8.56
C GLY A 31 -11.42 -0.69 7.87
N THR A 32 -10.68 0.37 7.51
CA THR A 32 -9.30 0.24 7.00
C THR A 32 -8.27 -0.04 8.09
N ASP A 33 -8.66 0.11 9.36
CA ASP A 33 -7.83 -0.12 10.55
C ASP A 33 -7.06 -1.47 10.56
N PRO A 34 -7.66 -2.62 10.15
CA PRO A 34 -6.96 -3.89 10.14
C PRO A 34 -5.79 -3.96 9.14
N ILE A 35 -5.80 -3.14 8.08
CA ILE A 35 -4.68 -3.09 7.13
C ILE A 35 -3.52 -2.33 7.76
N PHE A 36 -3.79 -1.22 8.46
CA PHE A 36 -2.74 -0.46 9.13
C PHE A 36 -2.12 -1.25 10.29
N ASP A 37 -2.92 -1.97 11.07
CA ASP A 37 -2.40 -2.84 12.13
C ASP A 37 -1.59 -4.01 11.55
N PHE A 38 -2.02 -4.57 10.42
CA PHE A 38 -1.26 -5.61 9.75
C PHE A 38 0.08 -5.07 9.22
N GLU A 39 0.07 -3.91 8.56
CA GLU A 39 1.28 -3.23 8.10
C GLU A 39 2.24 -2.92 9.26
N ASP A 40 1.74 -2.37 10.37
CA ASP A 40 2.52 -2.11 11.57
C ASP A 40 3.17 -3.39 12.14
N ALA A 41 2.49 -4.54 12.04
CA ALA A 41 3.04 -5.82 12.49
C ALA A 41 4.14 -6.38 11.57
N LEU A 42 4.23 -5.92 10.32
CA LEU A 42 5.27 -6.35 9.37
C LEU A 42 6.60 -5.62 9.59
N ASP A 43 6.61 -4.47 10.28
CA ASP A 43 7.81 -3.66 10.54
C ASP A 43 8.96 -4.45 11.21
N GLN A 44 8.64 -5.47 12.00
CA GLN A 44 9.61 -6.29 12.75
C GLN A 44 10.22 -7.46 11.94
N THR A 45 9.80 -7.63 10.69
CA THR A 45 10.19 -8.75 9.85
C THR A 45 11.46 -8.44 9.06
N GLU A 46 12.23 -9.48 8.73
CA GLU A 46 13.45 -9.33 7.94
C GLU A 46 13.17 -8.68 6.58
N ILE A 47 12.03 -9.01 5.95
CA ILE A 47 11.65 -8.43 4.66
C ILE A 47 11.45 -6.92 4.74
N ALA A 48 10.92 -6.36 5.84
CA ALA A 48 10.76 -4.91 5.97
C ALA A 48 12.11 -4.18 5.96
N HIS A 49 13.11 -4.74 6.66
CA HIS A 49 14.47 -4.21 6.68
C HIS A 49 15.15 -4.36 5.32
N LEU A 50 15.05 -5.54 4.69
CA LEU A 50 15.61 -5.78 3.36
C LEU A 50 15.00 -4.86 2.29
N THR A 51 13.69 -4.62 2.33
CA THR A 51 13.04 -3.66 1.42
C THR A 51 13.67 -2.28 1.54
N VAL A 52 13.87 -1.77 2.76
CA VAL A 52 14.52 -0.48 2.99
C VAL A 52 15.94 -0.47 2.44
N ASP A 53 16.73 -1.51 2.73
CA ASP A 53 18.11 -1.61 2.28
C ASP A 53 18.22 -1.64 0.75
N GLU A 54 17.33 -2.39 0.07
CA GLU A 54 17.29 -2.43 -1.40
C GLU A 54 16.84 -1.09 -2.00
N LEU A 55 15.80 -0.46 -1.44
CA LEU A 55 15.31 0.85 -1.90
C LEU A 55 16.41 1.92 -1.84
N LYS A 56 17.21 1.93 -0.79
CA LYS A 56 18.28 2.91 -0.59
C LYS A 56 19.49 2.71 -1.49
N LYS A 57 19.56 1.62 -2.28
CA LYS A 57 20.58 1.46 -3.32
C LYS A 57 20.33 2.37 -4.52
N ASP A 58 19.08 2.77 -4.75
CA ASP A 58 18.75 3.77 -5.76
C ASP A 58 19.01 5.19 -5.22
N PRO A 59 19.81 6.03 -5.91
CA PRO A 59 20.16 7.36 -5.42
C PRO A 59 18.97 8.31 -5.26
N GLU A 60 17.97 8.25 -6.15
CA GLU A 60 16.80 9.15 -6.08
C GLU A 60 15.91 8.77 -4.91
N ILE A 61 15.67 7.47 -4.71
CA ILE A 61 14.93 6.97 -3.56
C ILE A 61 15.68 7.29 -2.27
N ASN A 62 16.99 7.07 -2.20
CA ASN A 62 17.79 7.35 -1.01
C ASN A 62 17.82 8.84 -0.62
N SER A 63 17.68 9.75 -1.59
CA SER A 63 17.52 11.19 -1.30
C SER A 63 16.24 11.43 -0.49
N LEU A 64 15.13 10.78 -0.85
CA LEU A 64 13.87 10.87 -0.12
C LEU A 64 14.03 10.38 1.33
N PHE A 65 14.70 9.24 1.53
CA PHE A 65 15.01 8.71 2.87
C PHE A 65 15.86 9.67 3.69
N THR A 66 16.87 10.29 3.08
CA THR A 66 17.76 11.25 3.73
C THR A 66 17.03 12.52 4.13
N GLU A 67 16.17 13.04 3.26
CA GLU A 67 15.40 14.27 3.48
C GLU A 67 14.18 14.06 4.39
N ARG A 68 13.79 12.80 4.62
CA ARG A 68 12.48 12.45 5.21
C ARG A 68 11.33 13.12 4.47
N TRP A 69 11.41 13.15 3.14
CA TRP A 69 10.45 13.87 2.32
C TRP A 69 9.05 13.28 2.43
N LEU A 70 8.05 14.12 2.73
CA LEU A 70 6.63 13.78 2.70
C LEU A 70 5.87 14.89 1.95
N PRO A 71 4.79 14.56 1.22
CA PRO A 71 4.02 15.56 0.51
C PRO A 71 3.35 16.55 1.48
N LYS A 72 3.16 17.79 1.01
CA LYS A 72 2.34 18.76 1.74
C LYS A 72 0.88 18.28 1.80
N PRO A 73 0.11 18.67 2.84
CA PRO A 73 -1.30 18.34 2.93
C PRO A 73 -2.06 18.71 1.65
N ILE A 74 -2.94 17.82 1.21
CA ILE A 74 -3.65 17.96 -0.06
C ILE A 74 -4.97 18.69 0.16
N ASN A 75 -5.20 19.76 -0.60
CA ASN A 75 -6.48 20.44 -0.66
C ASN A 75 -7.22 20.05 -1.96
N LEU A 76 -8.23 19.18 -1.85
CA LEU A 76 -8.99 18.72 -3.02
C LEU A 76 -9.73 19.86 -3.75
N ASP A 77 -10.14 20.91 -3.04
CA ASP A 77 -10.83 22.06 -3.65
C ASP A 77 -9.90 22.93 -4.48
N GLU A 78 -8.64 23.08 -4.07
CA GLU A 78 -7.61 23.75 -4.86
C GLU A 78 -7.21 22.91 -6.06
N LEU A 79 -6.98 21.61 -5.87
CA LEU A 79 -6.62 20.69 -6.95
C LEU A 79 -7.72 20.60 -8.03
N SER A 80 -9.00 20.67 -7.63
CA SER A 80 -10.14 20.66 -8.58
C SER A 80 -10.14 21.85 -9.54
N LYS A 81 -9.44 22.95 -9.20
CA LYS A 81 -9.37 24.17 -10.03
C LYS A 81 -8.24 24.11 -11.06
N LEU A 82 -7.36 23.10 -10.98
CA LEU A 82 -6.29 22.91 -11.96
C LEU A 82 -6.88 22.55 -13.33
N PRO A 83 -6.14 22.79 -14.43
CA PRO A 83 -6.60 22.44 -15.77
C PRO A 83 -6.99 20.97 -15.91
N GLU A 84 -7.99 20.69 -16.74
CA GLU A 84 -8.41 19.33 -17.08
C GLU A 84 -7.24 18.53 -17.65
N GLY A 85 -7.15 17.24 -17.29
CA GLY A 85 -6.07 16.36 -17.70
C GLY A 85 -4.81 16.42 -16.82
N THR A 86 -4.70 17.40 -15.90
CA THR A 86 -3.61 17.41 -14.92
C THR A 86 -3.82 16.35 -13.83
N LEU A 87 -2.73 15.83 -13.27
CA LEU A 87 -2.77 14.86 -12.17
C LEU A 87 -3.65 15.35 -11.01
N GLY A 88 -3.46 16.61 -10.59
CA GLY A 88 -4.22 17.19 -9.48
C GLY A 88 -5.72 17.27 -9.78
N HIS A 89 -6.11 17.69 -10.99
CA HIS A 89 -7.52 17.74 -11.38
C HIS A 89 -8.17 16.34 -11.37
N ILE A 90 -7.50 15.35 -11.96
CA ILE A 90 -8.01 13.97 -12.03
C ILE A 90 -8.09 13.36 -10.63
N TYR A 91 -7.04 13.48 -9.82
CA TYR A 91 -7.02 12.98 -8.44
C TYR A 91 -8.15 13.58 -7.60
N ALA A 92 -8.32 14.90 -7.65
CA ALA A 92 -9.38 15.58 -6.89
C ALA A 92 -10.79 15.14 -7.32
N LYS A 93 -11.00 14.96 -8.62
CA LYS A 93 -12.27 14.47 -9.17
C LYS A 93 -12.60 13.06 -8.67
N GLU A 94 -11.64 12.13 -8.76
CA GLU A 94 -11.84 10.74 -8.33
C GLU A 94 -12.08 10.63 -6.82
N MET A 95 -11.28 11.32 -6.00
CA MET A 95 -11.43 11.34 -4.54
C MET A 95 -12.82 11.87 -4.12
N LYS A 96 -13.25 13.00 -4.72
CA LYS A 96 -14.57 13.58 -4.43
C LYS A 96 -15.72 12.69 -4.88
N ALA A 97 -15.62 12.06 -6.06
CA ALA A 97 -16.65 11.18 -6.58
C ALA A 97 -16.88 9.95 -5.67
N ARG A 98 -15.84 9.50 -4.98
CA ARG A 98 -15.89 8.36 -4.05
C ARG A 98 -16.11 8.77 -2.59
N GLY A 99 -16.10 10.06 -2.29
CA GLY A 99 -16.18 10.58 -0.92
C GLY A 99 -14.97 10.22 -0.06
N PHE A 100 -13.80 10.04 -0.68
CA PHE A 100 -12.56 9.71 0.03
C PHE A 100 -11.90 10.97 0.59
N ASP A 101 -11.35 10.86 1.80
CA ASP A 101 -10.53 11.89 2.42
C ASP A 101 -9.05 11.57 2.16
N PRO A 102 -8.27 12.45 1.50
CA PRO A 102 -6.84 12.23 1.24
C PRO A 102 -6.00 12.19 2.52
N HIS A 103 -6.58 12.51 3.69
CA HIS A 103 -5.95 12.41 4.99
C HIS A 103 -6.36 11.16 5.78
N PHE A 104 -7.14 10.26 5.17
CA PHE A 104 -7.64 9.04 5.79
C PHE A 104 -6.55 7.95 5.82
N TYR A 105 -5.56 8.15 6.69
CA TYR A 105 -4.52 7.17 6.99
C TYR A 105 -4.07 7.29 8.44
N LYS A 106 -3.65 6.16 9.04
CA LYS A 106 -3.10 6.14 10.40
C LYS A 106 -1.74 6.83 10.40
N LYS A 107 -1.64 8.02 11.01
CA LYS A 107 -0.39 8.77 11.14
C LYS A 107 0.51 8.11 12.19
N VAL A 108 1.76 7.84 11.83
CA VAL A 108 2.79 7.39 12.77
C VAL A 108 3.95 8.40 12.80
N PRO A 109 4.62 8.60 13.94
CA PRO A 109 5.85 9.38 13.99
C PRO A 109 6.93 8.76 13.11
N VAL A 110 7.60 9.57 12.29
CA VAL A 110 8.77 9.14 11.52
C VAL A 110 9.98 9.18 12.43
N VAL A 111 10.42 8.02 12.89
CA VAL A 111 11.54 7.85 13.85
C VAL A 111 12.72 7.06 13.27
N ASP A 112 12.49 6.35 12.16
CA ASP A 112 13.45 5.50 11.47
C ASP A 112 13.08 5.33 9.98
N ASP A 113 13.84 4.51 9.25
CA ASP A 113 13.62 4.29 7.82
C ASP A 113 12.33 3.51 7.50
N ILE A 114 11.91 2.59 8.39
CA ILE A 114 10.69 1.80 8.19
C ILE A 114 9.45 2.67 8.40
N SER A 115 9.39 3.41 9.50
CA SER A 115 8.32 4.37 9.76
C SER A 115 8.27 5.48 8.71
N TYR A 116 9.42 5.90 8.18
CA TYR A 116 9.47 6.81 7.03
C TYR A 116 8.86 6.20 5.77
N MET A 117 9.33 5.02 5.33
CA MET A 117 8.81 4.31 4.16
C MET A 117 7.29 4.11 4.25
N LYS A 118 6.81 3.72 5.43
CA LYS A 118 5.38 3.54 5.71
C LYS A 118 4.59 4.84 5.57
N MET A 119 5.08 5.94 6.13
CA MET A 119 4.42 7.25 5.99
C MET A 119 4.46 7.77 4.55
N LEU A 120 5.55 7.55 3.84
CA LEU A 120 5.64 7.87 2.42
C LEU A 120 4.57 7.08 1.65
N TRP A 121 4.54 5.76 1.78
CA TRP A 121 3.53 4.89 1.18
C TRP A 121 2.09 5.35 1.48
N ARG A 122 1.74 5.49 2.77
CA ARG A 122 0.38 5.90 3.21
C ARG A 122 -0.05 7.24 2.61
N THR A 123 0.88 8.19 2.45
CA THR A 123 0.56 9.53 1.95
C THR A 123 0.51 9.64 0.43
N THR A 124 1.07 8.68 -0.31
CA THR A 124 1.16 8.77 -1.77
C THR A 124 0.43 7.68 -2.53
N HIS A 125 0.10 6.53 -1.93
CA HIS A 125 -0.43 5.38 -2.68
C HIS A 125 -1.72 5.67 -3.47
N ASP A 126 -2.62 6.50 -2.93
CA ASP A 126 -3.86 6.88 -3.63
C ASP A 126 -3.58 7.61 -4.95
N ILE A 127 -2.46 8.33 -5.04
CA ILE A 127 -2.04 9.01 -6.28
C ILE A 127 -1.64 7.96 -7.33
N TYR A 128 -1.11 6.81 -6.91
CA TYR A 128 -0.62 5.78 -7.82
C TYR A 128 -1.77 5.21 -8.65
N HIS A 129 -2.97 5.07 -8.10
CA HIS A 129 -4.17 4.67 -8.86
C HIS A 129 -4.39 5.57 -10.09
N VAL A 130 -4.24 6.89 -9.93
CA VAL A 130 -4.45 7.85 -11.01
C VAL A 130 -3.36 7.74 -12.07
N VAL A 131 -2.10 7.59 -11.65
CA VAL A 131 -0.94 7.51 -12.57
C VAL A 131 -0.96 6.20 -13.37
N THR A 132 -1.36 5.10 -12.73
CA THR A 132 -1.31 3.74 -13.31
C THR A 132 -2.61 3.30 -13.97
N GLY A 133 -3.71 4.01 -13.73
CA GLY A 133 -5.04 3.68 -14.24
C GLY A 133 -5.67 2.45 -13.56
N PHE A 134 -5.26 2.08 -12.35
CA PHE A 134 -5.94 1.06 -11.55
C PHE A 134 -7.14 1.66 -10.80
N GLU A 135 -8.32 1.06 -10.93
CA GLU A 135 -9.49 1.44 -10.15
C GLU A 135 -9.29 1.14 -8.66
N THR A 136 -10.00 1.84 -7.77
CA THR A 136 -9.98 1.56 -6.31
C THR A 136 -11.01 0.51 -5.88
N ASN A 137 -11.43 -0.36 -6.81
CA ASN A 137 -12.21 -1.54 -6.46
C ASN A 137 -11.24 -2.66 -6.03
N VAL A 138 -11.72 -3.73 -5.38
CA VAL A 138 -10.84 -4.79 -4.84
C VAL A 138 -9.90 -5.40 -5.90
N VAL A 139 -10.37 -5.58 -7.13
CA VAL A 139 -9.57 -6.18 -8.20
C VAL A 139 -8.54 -5.19 -8.74
N GLY A 140 -8.92 -3.90 -8.88
CA GLY A 140 -8.01 -2.84 -9.28
C GLY A 140 -6.94 -2.56 -8.22
N GLU A 141 -7.29 -2.59 -6.93
CA GLU A 141 -6.35 -2.49 -5.80
C GLU A 141 -5.27 -3.59 -5.90
N LEU A 142 -5.68 -4.84 -6.09
CA LEU A 142 -4.74 -5.96 -6.18
C LEU A 142 -3.88 -5.89 -7.46
N GLY A 143 -4.38 -5.26 -8.52
CA GLY A 143 -3.59 -4.91 -9.69
C GLY A 143 -2.53 -3.84 -9.38
N LEU A 144 -2.90 -2.77 -8.66
CA LEU A 144 -1.94 -1.75 -8.20
C LEU A 144 -0.89 -2.37 -7.27
N GLN A 145 -1.29 -3.22 -6.33
CA GLN A 145 -0.33 -3.89 -5.44
C GLN A 145 0.64 -4.78 -6.22
N ALA A 146 0.21 -5.41 -7.32
CA ALA A 146 1.09 -6.16 -8.20
C ALA A 146 2.08 -5.27 -8.97
N PHE A 147 1.64 -4.06 -9.38
CA PHE A 147 2.53 -3.05 -9.97
C PHE A 147 3.59 -2.57 -8.97
N VAL A 148 3.18 -2.21 -7.76
CA VAL A 148 4.10 -1.83 -6.68
C VAL A 148 5.08 -2.96 -6.41
N LEU A 149 4.60 -4.21 -6.32
CA LEU A 149 5.44 -5.39 -6.12
C LEU A 149 6.51 -5.57 -7.21
N ALA A 150 6.20 -5.26 -8.47
CA ALA A 150 7.15 -5.38 -9.57
C ALA A 150 8.24 -4.29 -9.54
N GLN A 151 7.94 -3.09 -9.01
CA GLN A 151 8.87 -1.98 -8.94
C GLN A 151 9.65 -1.92 -7.62
N THR A 152 8.94 -2.00 -6.50
CA THR A 152 9.44 -1.86 -5.14
C THR A 152 8.75 -2.88 -4.23
N PRO A 153 9.34 -4.07 -4.00
CA PRO A 153 8.71 -5.17 -3.28
C PRO A 153 8.48 -4.88 -1.79
N THR A 154 7.46 -4.09 -1.47
CA THR A 154 7.11 -3.77 -0.08
C THR A 154 6.43 -4.96 0.59
N PRO A 155 6.64 -5.16 1.91
CA PRO A 155 6.03 -6.28 2.63
C PRO A 155 4.50 -6.30 2.48
N ILE A 156 3.84 -5.14 2.59
CA ILE A 156 2.39 -5.06 2.54
C ILE A 156 1.83 -5.44 1.16
N SER A 157 2.48 -5.04 0.05
CA SER A 157 2.06 -5.40 -1.31
C SER A 157 2.11 -6.92 -1.53
N ILE A 158 3.18 -7.59 -1.06
CA ILE A 158 3.31 -9.06 -1.12
C ILE A 158 2.13 -9.73 -0.40
N MET A 159 1.83 -9.25 0.81
CA MET A 159 0.80 -9.85 1.65
C MET A 159 -0.61 -9.59 1.10
N LEU A 160 -0.88 -8.40 0.56
CA LEU A 160 -2.18 -8.05 -0.03
C LEU A 160 -2.46 -8.85 -1.32
N VAL A 161 -1.47 -9.00 -2.21
CA VAL A 161 -1.62 -9.83 -3.42
C VAL A 161 -1.91 -11.28 -3.04
N SER A 162 -1.15 -11.83 -2.09
CA SER A 162 -1.36 -13.19 -1.56
C SER A 162 -2.76 -13.35 -0.94
N PHE A 163 -3.16 -12.40 -0.10
CA PHE A 163 -4.49 -12.36 0.52
C PHE A 163 -5.60 -12.32 -0.52
N GLY A 164 -5.45 -11.48 -1.55
CA GLY A 164 -6.43 -11.30 -2.61
C GLY A 164 -6.66 -12.58 -3.41
N MET A 165 -5.57 -13.26 -3.79
CA MET A 165 -5.64 -14.55 -4.49
C MET A 165 -6.36 -15.62 -3.66
N VAL A 166 -6.01 -15.75 -2.37
CA VAL A 166 -6.66 -16.71 -1.46
C VAL A 166 -8.13 -16.35 -1.25
N SER A 167 -8.43 -15.09 -0.96
CA SER A 167 -9.79 -14.67 -0.61
C SER A 167 -10.74 -14.74 -1.81
N ILE A 168 -10.32 -14.32 -2.99
CA ILE A 168 -11.18 -14.36 -4.19
C ILE A 168 -11.38 -15.80 -4.65
N SER A 169 -10.36 -16.67 -4.59
CA SER A 169 -10.54 -18.08 -4.96
C SER A 169 -11.51 -18.81 -4.03
N LEU A 170 -11.54 -18.50 -2.73
CA LEU A 170 -12.43 -19.12 -1.76
C LEU A 170 -13.86 -18.53 -1.78
N TYR A 171 -13.99 -17.21 -1.83
CA TYR A 171 -15.28 -16.54 -1.59
C TYR A 171 -15.96 -15.97 -2.85
N GLN A 172 -15.21 -15.71 -3.93
CA GLN A 172 -15.73 -15.13 -5.17
C GLN A 172 -15.04 -15.74 -6.41
N PRO A 173 -15.04 -17.08 -6.58
CA PRO A 173 -14.21 -17.75 -7.60
C PRO A 173 -14.52 -17.33 -9.04
N SER A 174 -15.74 -16.87 -9.33
CA SER A 174 -16.10 -16.31 -10.65
C SER A 174 -15.30 -15.06 -11.02
N LYS A 175 -14.76 -14.33 -10.03
CA LYS A 175 -13.89 -13.16 -10.22
C LYS A 175 -12.39 -13.51 -10.26
N PHE A 176 -12.01 -14.78 -10.09
CA PHE A 176 -10.61 -15.17 -10.02
C PHE A 176 -9.87 -14.92 -11.34
N LYS A 177 -10.49 -15.20 -12.49
CA LYS A 177 -9.88 -14.89 -13.79
C LYS A 177 -9.69 -13.37 -14.00
N PRO A 178 -10.72 -12.52 -13.80
CA PRO A 178 -10.53 -11.06 -13.80
C PRO A 178 -9.43 -10.58 -12.85
N LEU A 179 -9.34 -11.14 -11.64
CA LEU A 179 -8.27 -10.84 -10.69
C LEU A 179 -6.89 -11.14 -11.29
N MET A 180 -6.69 -12.35 -11.80
CA MET A 180 -5.40 -12.73 -12.36
C MET A 180 -5.02 -11.90 -13.59
N THR A 181 -6.00 -11.44 -14.37
CA THR A 181 -5.77 -10.48 -15.46
C THR A 181 -5.23 -9.15 -14.94
N GLU A 182 -5.83 -8.57 -13.89
CA GLU A 182 -5.35 -7.31 -13.33
C GLU A 182 -4.02 -7.44 -12.58
N ILE A 183 -3.79 -8.54 -11.84
CA ILE A 183 -2.48 -8.82 -11.23
C ILE A 183 -1.40 -8.91 -12.31
N SER A 184 -1.69 -9.63 -13.40
CA SER A 184 -0.75 -9.77 -14.52
C SER A 184 -0.48 -8.40 -15.17
N ARG A 185 -1.54 -7.62 -15.43
CA ARG A 185 -1.41 -6.26 -15.96
C ARG A 185 -0.55 -5.38 -15.07
N GLY A 186 -0.78 -5.40 -13.76
CA GLY A 186 0.01 -4.64 -12.78
C GLY A 186 1.47 -5.02 -12.80
N TYR A 187 1.77 -6.31 -12.75
CA TYR A 187 3.15 -6.79 -12.71
C TYR A 187 3.93 -6.48 -14.00
N TYR A 188 3.25 -6.37 -15.15
CA TYR A 188 3.89 -6.09 -16.45
C TYR A 188 4.06 -4.60 -16.77
N LEU A 189 3.38 -3.69 -16.06
CA LEU A 189 3.46 -2.25 -16.27
C LEU A 189 4.74 -1.66 -15.66
#